data_AF-A0A8S4BCF8-F1
#
_entry.id   AF-A0A8S4BCF8-F1
#
_cell.length_a   1.000
_cell.length_b   1.000
_cell.length_c   1.000
_cell.angle_alpha   90.00
_cell.angle_beta   90.00
_cell.angle_gamma   90.00
#
_symmetry.space_group_name_H-M   'P 1'
#
loop_
_entity.id
_entity.type
_entity.pdbx_description
1 polymer ?
#
loop_
_entity_poly.entity_id
_entity_poly.type
_entity_poly.pdbx_seq_one_letter_code
_entity_poly.pdbx_strand_id
1 'polypeptide(L)'
;MLIPAYQPRLIREKPAVKNVRVWPEGAISALQDCFECTEWSIFKEAATDNQRTNVEEYAASVSDYISWCMENETATKTIVTRANQKPWMTKEVRAKLRERNAAFKSGDAVALRSTRANLKHAIRDAKRAHSRKIQGLFQDSNDTRKLWQGIQSVTDYKPPPSSCQNDTGFLNELNNFFGRFEELNSNPARKATRHPDEQALRLETSAVRKVLRKVNARKAAGPDNIPADNSIS
;
A
#
# COMPACT_ATOMS: atom_id res chain seq x y z
N MET A 1 18.27 16.42 26.22
CA MET A 1 18.53 16.32 24.77
C MET A 1 17.97 14.99 24.27
N LEU A 2 16.92 15.02 23.45
CA LEU A 2 16.42 13.81 22.77
C LEU A 2 17.28 13.59 21.53
N ILE A 3 18.31 12.75 21.64
CA ILE A 3 19.07 12.31 20.47
C ILE A 3 18.20 11.29 19.73
N PRO A 4 17.79 11.54 18.47
CA PRO A 4 17.09 10.53 17.71
C PRO A 4 18.08 9.42 17.38
N ALA A 5 17.98 8.28 18.07
CA ALA A 5 18.69 7.07 17.71
C ALA A 5 18.02 6.47 16.45
N TYR A 6 18.33 7.03 15.27
CA TYR A 6 17.85 6.46 14.02
C TYR A 6 18.49 5.09 13.81
N GLN A 7 17.71 4.04 14.01
CA GLN A 7 18.10 2.69 13.63
C GLN A 7 17.64 2.38 12.20
N PRO A 8 18.53 1.89 11.32
CA PRO A 8 18.16 1.45 9.99
C PRO A 8 17.03 0.42 10.00
N ARG A 9 16.06 0.52 9.08
CA ARG A 9 14.88 -0.37 9.02
C ARG A 9 15.20 -1.87 8.93
N LEU A 10 16.34 -2.23 8.33
CA LEU A 10 16.81 -3.62 8.27
C LEU A 10 17.00 -4.25 9.66
N ILE A 11 17.31 -3.41 10.67
CA ILE A 11 17.49 -3.81 12.07
C ILE A 11 16.14 -3.75 12.82
N ARG A 12 15.26 -2.81 12.45
CA ARG A 12 13.96 -2.60 13.12
C ARG A 12 12.89 -3.62 12.77
N GLU A 13 12.83 -4.07 11.52
CA GLU A 13 11.72 -4.91 11.02
C GLU A 13 12.21 -6.31 10.61
N LYS A 14 11.71 -7.35 11.29
CA LYS A 14 11.98 -8.75 10.91
C LYS A 14 11.39 -9.04 9.53
N PRO A 15 12.05 -9.86 8.69
CA PRO A 15 11.47 -10.30 7.43
C PRO A 15 10.11 -10.97 7.64
N ALA A 16 9.11 -10.55 6.87
CA ALA A 16 7.80 -11.19 6.87
C ALA A 16 7.88 -12.50 6.09
N VAL A 17 7.51 -13.60 6.73
CA VAL A 17 7.46 -14.92 6.11
C VAL A 17 6.01 -15.24 5.80
N LYS A 18 5.70 -15.57 4.55
CA LYS A 18 4.38 -16.03 4.12
C LYS A 18 4.50 -17.39 3.48
N ASN A 19 3.71 -18.34 3.92
CA ASN A 19 3.58 -19.63 3.26
C ASN A 19 2.47 -19.52 2.22
N VAL A 20 2.77 -19.97 1.00
CA VAL A 20 1.83 -19.95 -0.13
C VAL A 20 1.77 -21.36 -0.69
N ARG A 21 0.55 -21.88 -0.88
CA ARG A 21 0.32 -23.14 -1.60
C ARG A 21 0.62 -22.91 -3.07
N VAL A 22 1.46 -23.77 -3.65
CA VAL A 22 1.87 -23.72 -5.06
C VAL A 22 1.62 -25.09 -5.67
N TRP A 23 1.09 -25.10 -6.88
CA TRP A 23 0.98 -26.29 -7.71
C TRP A 23 2.34 -26.55 -8.38
N PRO A 24 3.06 -27.62 -8.02
CA PRO A 24 4.27 -27.99 -8.73
C PRO A 24 3.97 -28.43 -10.16
N GLU A 25 5.03 -28.52 -10.97
CA GLU A 25 4.92 -29.04 -12.33
C GLU A 25 4.43 -30.50 -12.29
N GLY A 26 3.41 -30.82 -13.09
CA GLY A 26 2.76 -32.14 -13.08
C GLY A 26 1.69 -32.34 -12.00
N ALA A 27 1.53 -31.43 -11.03
CA ALA A 27 0.55 -31.61 -9.94
C ALA A 27 -0.91 -31.66 -10.41
N ILE A 28 -1.23 -30.93 -11.47
CA ILE A 28 -2.58 -30.97 -12.07
C ILE A 28 -2.83 -32.34 -12.71
N SER A 29 -1.84 -32.90 -13.40
CA SER A 29 -1.94 -34.23 -14.01
C SER A 29 -2.03 -35.31 -12.94
N ALA A 30 -1.19 -35.26 -11.90
CA ALA A 30 -1.27 -36.19 -10.77
C ALA A 30 -2.62 -36.13 -10.06
N LEU A 31 -3.21 -34.93 -9.91
CA LEU A 31 -4.55 -34.77 -9.35
C LEU A 31 -5.63 -35.38 -10.24
N GLN A 32 -5.51 -35.23 -11.56
CA GLN A 32 -6.41 -35.86 -12.53
C GLN A 32 -6.33 -37.39 -12.43
N ASP A 33 -5.11 -37.95 -12.45
CA ASP A 33 -4.87 -39.38 -12.30
C ASP A 33 -5.44 -39.91 -10.97
N CYS A 34 -5.30 -39.14 -9.89
CA CYS A 34 -5.84 -39.47 -8.59
C CYS A 34 -7.38 -39.62 -8.64
N PHE A 35 -8.08 -38.66 -9.24
CA PHE A 35 -9.54 -38.68 -9.35
C PHE A 35 -10.07 -39.74 -10.32
N GLU A 36 -9.32 -40.07 -11.36
CA GLU A 36 -9.65 -41.17 -12.28
C GLU A 36 -9.51 -42.54 -11.60
N CYS A 37 -8.55 -42.68 -10.68
CA CYS A 37 -8.35 -43.89 -9.89
C CYS A 37 -9.27 -44.00 -8.66
N THR A 38 -10.00 -42.93 -8.30
CA THR A 38 -10.86 -42.94 -7.11
C THR A 38 -12.15 -43.73 -7.37
N GLU A 39 -12.46 -44.69 -6.49
CA GLU A 39 -13.75 -45.37 -6.48
C GLU A 39 -14.81 -44.53 -5.76
N TRP A 40 -15.54 -43.69 -6.53
CA TRP A 40 -16.51 -42.73 -5.99
C TRP A 40 -17.77 -43.37 -5.37
N SER A 41 -18.07 -44.65 -5.68
CA SER A 41 -19.20 -45.40 -5.12
C SER A 41 -19.08 -45.57 -3.61
N ILE A 42 -17.86 -45.69 -3.08
CA ILE A 42 -17.60 -45.92 -1.64
C ILE A 42 -18.17 -44.79 -0.79
N PHE A 43 -18.06 -43.53 -1.22
CA PHE A 43 -18.61 -42.39 -0.49
C PHE A 43 -20.14 -42.43 -0.43
N LYS A 44 -20.78 -42.87 -1.53
CA LYS A 44 -22.24 -42.97 -1.60
C LYS A 44 -22.75 -44.11 -0.74
N GLU A 45 -22.06 -45.24 -0.73
CA GLU A 45 -22.37 -46.39 0.13
C GLU A 45 -22.20 -46.05 1.60
N ALA A 46 -21.12 -45.37 1.97
CA ALA A 46 -20.86 -44.93 3.34
C ALA A 46 -21.92 -43.95 3.87
N ALA A 47 -22.46 -43.08 3.01
CA ALA A 47 -23.50 -42.13 3.36
C ALA A 47 -24.93 -42.69 3.24
N THR A 48 -25.10 -43.96 2.87
CA THR A 48 -26.41 -44.59 2.70
C THR A 48 -26.72 -45.53 3.85
N ASP A 49 -27.74 -45.22 4.63
CA ASP A 49 -28.31 -46.11 5.64
C ASP A 49 -29.76 -46.46 5.29
N ASN A 50 -30.12 -47.75 5.39
CA ASN A 50 -31.48 -48.23 5.14
C ASN A 50 -32.11 -47.72 3.81
N GLN A 51 -31.32 -47.73 2.72
CA GLN A 51 -31.70 -47.23 1.38
C GLN A 51 -31.95 -45.71 1.29
N ARG A 52 -31.60 -44.94 2.32
CA ARG A 52 -31.64 -43.48 2.31
C ARG A 52 -30.23 -42.93 2.33
N THR A 53 -29.87 -42.21 1.28
CA THR A 53 -28.58 -41.51 1.20
C THR A 53 -28.69 -40.17 1.91
N ASN A 54 -27.85 -39.97 2.92
CA ASN A 54 -27.64 -38.67 3.55
C ASN A 54 -26.80 -37.79 2.60
N VAL A 55 -27.45 -36.86 1.92
CA VAL A 55 -26.82 -36.00 0.91
C VAL A 55 -25.77 -35.08 1.53
N GLU A 56 -25.99 -34.62 2.77
CA GLU A 56 -25.03 -33.74 3.45
C GLU A 56 -23.74 -34.48 3.80
N GLU A 57 -23.85 -35.69 4.32
CA GLU A 57 -22.71 -36.54 4.66
C GLU A 57 -21.95 -37.03 3.43
N TYR A 58 -22.67 -37.35 2.35
CA TYR A 58 -22.07 -37.65 1.06
C TYR A 58 -21.29 -36.45 0.50
N ALA A 59 -21.89 -35.25 0.52
CA ALA A 59 -21.23 -34.05 0.01
C ALA A 59 -20.02 -33.64 0.87
N ALA A 60 -20.12 -33.79 2.20
CA ALA A 60 -19.03 -33.51 3.12
C ALA A 60 -17.85 -34.46 2.89
N SER A 61 -18.10 -35.78 2.86
CA SER A 61 -17.05 -36.79 2.65
C SER A 61 -16.34 -36.66 1.31
N VAL A 62 -17.08 -36.37 0.23
CA VAL A 62 -16.50 -36.07 -1.09
C VAL A 62 -15.65 -34.79 -1.06
N SER A 63 -16.14 -33.73 -0.40
CA SER A 63 -15.41 -32.45 -0.30
C SER A 63 -14.13 -32.58 0.53
N ASP A 64 -14.18 -33.37 1.61
CA ASP A 64 -13.04 -33.65 2.46
C ASP A 64 -11.98 -34.45 1.70
N TYR A 65 -12.38 -35.46 0.93
CA TYR A 65 -11.46 -36.22 0.08
C TYR A 65 -10.80 -35.35 -1.00
N ILE A 66 -11.58 -34.54 -1.72
CA ILE A 66 -11.03 -33.61 -2.73
C ILE A 66 -10.05 -32.63 -2.08
N SER A 67 -10.37 -32.12 -0.90
CA SER A 67 -9.48 -31.23 -0.14
C SER A 67 -8.19 -31.94 0.26
N TRP A 68 -8.27 -33.20 0.69
CA TRP A 68 -7.11 -34.03 1.00
C TRP A 68 -6.22 -34.28 -0.23
N CYS A 69 -6.81 -34.63 -1.39
CA CYS A 69 -6.07 -34.78 -2.65
C CYS A 69 -5.37 -33.48 -3.05
N MET A 70 -6.08 -32.35 -2.95
CA MET A 70 -5.49 -31.03 -3.21
C MET A 70 -4.33 -30.72 -2.26
N GLU A 71 -4.41 -31.10 -0.99
CA GLU A 71 -3.35 -30.88 -0.02
C GLU A 71 -2.15 -31.78 -0.24
N ASN A 72 -2.37 -33.02 -0.68
CA ASN A 72 -1.30 -33.96 -1.03
C ASN A 72 -0.52 -33.50 -2.27
N GLU A 73 -1.22 -33.00 -3.30
CA GLU A 73 -0.60 -32.59 -4.56
C GLU A 73 -0.05 -31.15 -4.54
N THR A 74 -0.43 -30.33 -3.55
CA THR A 74 0.09 -28.96 -3.43
C THR A 74 1.35 -28.90 -2.59
N ALA A 75 2.36 -28.17 -3.08
CA ALA A 75 3.58 -27.91 -2.34
C ALA A 75 3.46 -26.58 -1.57
N THR A 76 3.89 -26.57 -0.31
CA THR A 76 4.00 -25.31 0.45
C THR A 76 5.31 -24.62 0.10
N LYS A 77 5.21 -23.39 -0.43
CA LYS A 77 6.37 -22.55 -0.73
C LYS A 77 6.44 -21.36 0.22
N THR A 78 7.58 -21.22 0.89
CA THR A 78 7.85 -20.09 1.77
C THR A 78 8.37 -18.89 0.96
N ILE A 79 7.68 -17.75 1.09
CA ILE A 79 8.07 -16.47 0.50
C ILE A 79 8.50 -15.53 1.62
N VAL A 80 9.78 -15.17 1.63
CA VAL A 80 10.35 -14.21 2.58
C VAL A 80 10.35 -12.81 1.96
N THR A 81 9.55 -11.92 2.52
CA THR A 81 9.48 -10.51 2.16
C THR A 81 10.27 -9.69 3.17
N ARG A 82 11.41 -9.13 2.73
CA ARG A 82 12.25 -8.28 3.59
C ARG A 82 11.67 -6.86 3.66
N ALA A 83 11.76 -6.24 4.83
CA ALA A 83 11.28 -4.88 5.10
C ALA A 83 11.88 -3.81 4.17
N ASN A 84 13.08 -4.05 3.63
CA ASN A 84 13.81 -3.13 2.77
C ASN A 84 13.70 -3.45 1.27
N GLN A 85 12.63 -4.12 0.81
CA GLN A 85 12.43 -4.36 -0.62
C GLN A 85 12.50 -3.03 -1.36
N LYS A 86 13.54 -2.90 -2.19
CA LYS A 86 13.80 -1.66 -2.91
C LYS A 86 12.61 -1.39 -3.84
N PRO A 87 12.08 -0.16 -3.90
CA PRO A 87 10.91 0.16 -4.74
C PRO A 87 11.08 -0.15 -6.24
N TRP A 88 12.32 -0.20 -6.72
CA TRP A 88 12.67 -0.57 -8.10
C TRP A 88 12.77 -2.10 -8.33
N MET A 89 12.52 -2.95 -7.32
CA MET A 89 12.49 -4.42 -7.44
C MET A 89 11.15 -4.91 -8.04
N THR A 90 10.94 -4.58 -9.31
CA THR A 90 9.73 -4.92 -10.08
C THR A 90 9.65 -6.41 -10.48
N LYS A 91 8.49 -6.85 -11.00
CA LYS A 91 8.29 -8.22 -11.54
C LYS A 91 9.30 -8.56 -12.63
N GLU A 92 9.62 -7.59 -13.50
CA GLU A 92 10.60 -7.73 -14.58
C GLU A 92 12.02 -7.96 -14.05
N VAL A 93 12.46 -7.16 -13.08
CA VAL A 93 13.79 -7.33 -12.45
C VAL A 93 13.88 -8.71 -11.79
N ARG A 94 12.81 -9.18 -11.13
CA ARG A 94 12.73 -10.53 -10.56
C ARG A 94 12.78 -11.63 -11.63
N ALA A 95 12.15 -11.41 -12.79
CA ALA A 95 12.22 -12.34 -13.92
C ALA A 95 13.64 -12.46 -14.46
N LYS A 96 14.34 -11.32 -14.70
CA LYS A 96 15.74 -11.32 -15.13
C LYS A 96 16.69 -11.95 -14.11
N LEU A 97 16.41 -11.79 -12.82
CA LEU A 97 17.11 -12.52 -11.75
C LEU A 97 16.94 -14.04 -11.85
N ARG A 98 15.73 -14.52 -12.16
CA ARG A 98 15.46 -15.95 -12.37
C ARG A 98 16.15 -16.48 -13.63
N GLU A 99 16.06 -15.77 -14.75
CA GLU A 99 16.75 -16.14 -16.01
C GLU A 99 18.26 -16.28 -15.78
N ARG A 100 18.88 -15.30 -15.11
CA ARG A 100 20.31 -15.35 -14.76
C ARG A 100 20.64 -16.54 -13.86
N ASN A 101 19.80 -16.81 -12.85
CA ASN A 101 20.01 -17.94 -11.95
C ASN A 101 19.84 -19.28 -12.68
N ALA A 102 18.91 -19.37 -13.65
CA ALA A 102 18.74 -20.56 -14.49
C ALA A 102 19.98 -20.78 -15.37
N ALA A 103 20.47 -19.75 -16.06
CA ALA A 103 21.69 -19.82 -16.86
C ALA A 103 22.93 -20.19 -16.02
N PHE A 104 23.00 -19.73 -14.77
CA PHE A 104 24.06 -20.12 -13.86
C PHE A 104 23.97 -21.61 -13.49
N LYS A 105 22.76 -22.13 -13.22
CA LYS A 105 22.54 -23.54 -12.90
C LYS A 105 22.80 -24.47 -14.09
N SER A 106 22.55 -24.02 -15.32
CA SER A 106 22.80 -24.81 -16.53
C SER A 106 24.26 -24.84 -16.96
N GLY A 107 25.12 -23.99 -16.38
CA GLY A 107 26.56 -23.93 -16.72
C GLY A 107 26.89 -23.22 -18.05
N ASP A 108 25.90 -22.65 -18.73
CA ASP A 108 26.11 -21.94 -20.00
C ASP A 108 26.72 -20.55 -19.78
N ALA A 109 28.01 -20.42 -20.07
CA ALA A 109 28.77 -19.19 -19.90
C ALA A 109 28.29 -18.04 -20.81
N VAL A 110 27.83 -18.34 -22.03
CA VAL A 110 27.39 -17.32 -23.01
C VAL A 110 26.03 -16.78 -22.60
N ALA A 111 25.08 -17.67 -22.28
CA ALA A 111 23.78 -17.28 -21.74
C ALA A 111 23.93 -16.54 -20.40
N LEU A 112 24.87 -16.94 -19.54
CA LEU A 112 25.14 -16.26 -18.28
C LEU A 112 25.63 -14.81 -18.51
N ARG A 113 26.51 -14.58 -19.49
CA ARG A 113 26.97 -13.23 -19.82
C ARG A 113 25.83 -12.35 -20.34
N SER A 114 25.01 -12.89 -21.25
CA SER A 114 23.84 -12.20 -21.80
C SER A 114 22.80 -11.84 -20.72
N THR A 115 22.39 -12.82 -19.91
CA THR A 115 21.42 -12.61 -18.83
C THR A 115 21.93 -11.64 -17.76
N ARG A 116 23.24 -11.61 -17.47
CA ARG A 116 23.85 -10.59 -16.59
C ARG A 116 23.73 -9.18 -17.17
N ALA A 117 24.01 -9.00 -18.47
CA ALA A 117 23.85 -7.70 -19.14
C ALA A 117 22.39 -7.25 -19.12
N ASN A 118 21.46 -8.14 -19.46
CA ASN A 118 20.02 -7.87 -19.43
C ASN A 118 19.53 -7.49 -18.03
N LEU A 119 19.98 -8.19 -16.99
CA LEU A 119 19.66 -7.86 -15.61
C LEU A 119 20.17 -6.46 -15.23
N LYS A 120 21.40 -6.11 -15.62
CA LYS A 120 21.97 -4.78 -15.37
C LYS A 120 21.14 -3.68 -16.03
N HIS A 121 20.72 -3.88 -17.28
CA HIS A 121 19.85 -2.95 -17.99
C HIS A 121 18.49 -2.80 -17.31
N ALA A 122 17.83 -3.92 -17.00
CA ALA A 122 16.54 -3.92 -16.32
C ALA A 122 16.59 -3.19 -14.95
N ILE A 123 17.64 -3.39 -14.15
CA ILE A 123 17.80 -2.67 -12.87
C ILE A 123 17.97 -1.17 -13.11
N ARG A 124 18.77 -0.78 -14.10
CA ARG A 124 19.00 0.63 -14.42
C ARG A 124 17.70 1.31 -14.86
N ASP A 125 16.92 0.65 -15.71
CA ASP A 125 15.68 1.22 -16.23
C ASP A 125 14.59 1.25 -15.17
N ALA A 126 14.48 0.22 -14.31
CA ALA A 126 13.58 0.21 -13.16
C ALA A 126 13.93 1.33 -12.15
N LYS A 127 15.22 1.55 -11.88
CA LYS A 127 15.67 2.68 -11.03
C LYS A 127 15.28 4.02 -11.65
N ARG A 128 15.54 4.23 -12.95
CA ARG A 128 15.16 5.47 -13.66
C ARG A 128 13.65 5.69 -13.67
N ALA A 129 12.86 4.65 -13.90
CA ALA A 129 11.41 4.72 -13.87
C ALA A 129 10.91 5.14 -12.48
N HIS A 130 11.45 4.52 -11.42
CA HIS A 130 11.16 4.91 -10.05
C HIS A 130 11.55 6.36 -9.76
N SER A 131 12.77 6.78 -10.12
CA SER A 131 13.23 8.16 -9.94
C SER A 131 12.32 9.16 -10.65
N ARG A 132 11.92 8.89 -11.90
CA ARG A 132 10.95 9.73 -12.63
C ARG A 132 9.60 9.81 -11.93
N LYS A 133 9.10 8.68 -11.39
CA LYS A 133 7.86 8.65 -10.61
C LYS A 133 7.95 9.54 -9.38
N ILE A 134 9.03 9.43 -8.61
CA ILE A 134 9.24 10.28 -7.42
C ILE A 134 9.36 11.75 -7.81
N GLN A 135 10.15 12.06 -8.84
CA GLN A 135 10.29 13.43 -9.32
C GLN A 135 8.95 14.01 -9.78
N GLY A 136 8.10 13.22 -10.44
CA GLY A 136 6.75 13.60 -10.84
C GLY A 136 5.84 14.01 -9.68
N LEU A 137 6.08 13.48 -8.47
CA LEU A 137 5.33 13.88 -7.26
C LEU A 137 5.69 15.30 -6.77
N PHE A 138 6.78 15.88 -7.27
CA PHE A 138 7.26 17.21 -6.89
C PHE A 138 7.17 18.25 -8.02
N GLN A 139 6.58 17.90 -9.17
CA GLN A 139 6.49 18.81 -10.33
C GLN A 139 5.44 19.92 -10.12
N ASP A 140 4.29 19.59 -9.53
CA ASP A 140 3.22 20.56 -9.25
C ASP A 140 3.33 21.08 -7.82
N SER A 141 3.80 22.31 -7.63
CA SER A 141 3.91 22.94 -6.30
C SER A 141 2.56 23.23 -5.65
N ASN A 142 1.47 23.24 -6.43
CA ASN A 142 0.12 23.51 -5.95
C ASN A 142 -0.59 22.24 -5.43
N ASP A 143 -0.05 21.05 -5.70
CA ASP A 143 -0.60 19.77 -5.22
C ASP A 143 0.14 19.29 -3.97
N THR A 144 -0.24 19.87 -2.83
CA THR A 144 0.33 19.52 -1.52
C THR A 144 0.16 18.04 -1.19
N ARG A 145 -0.90 17.39 -1.70
CA ARG A 145 -1.14 15.95 -1.50
C ARG A 145 -0.08 15.12 -2.19
N LYS A 146 0.23 15.39 -3.48
CA LYS A 146 1.31 14.69 -4.20
C LYS A 146 2.68 14.94 -3.55
N LEU A 147 2.94 16.18 -3.10
CA LEU A 147 4.18 16.51 -2.41
C LEU A 147 4.35 15.69 -1.12
N TRP A 148 3.29 15.58 -0.31
CA TRP A 148 3.27 14.71 0.87
C TRP A 148 3.45 13.23 0.52
N GLN A 149 2.80 12.74 -0.55
CA GLN A 149 3.03 11.37 -1.04
C GLN A 149 4.48 11.14 -1.48
N GLY A 150 5.12 12.14 -2.08
CA GLY A 150 6.53 12.12 -2.44
C GLY A 150 7.44 12.00 -1.23
N ILE A 151 7.24 12.85 -0.21
CA ILE A 151 7.96 12.80 1.06
C ILE A 151 7.76 11.45 1.72
N GLN A 152 6.52 10.95 1.75
CA GLN A 152 6.18 9.66 2.31
C GLN A 152 6.91 8.51 1.60
N SER A 153 6.96 8.55 0.27
CA SER A 153 7.61 7.54 -0.57
C SER A 153 9.14 7.54 -0.42
N VAL A 154 9.76 8.69 -0.12
CA VAL A 154 11.21 8.81 0.09
C VAL A 154 11.60 8.40 1.51
N THR A 155 10.78 8.74 2.49
CA THR A 155 11.04 8.46 3.91
C THR A 155 10.56 7.07 4.35
N ASP A 156 9.82 6.35 3.47
CA ASP A 156 9.07 5.14 3.80
C ASP A 156 8.14 5.33 5.01
N TYR A 157 7.72 6.57 5.28
CA TYR A 157 6.88 6.88 6.43
C TYR A 157 5.49 6.24 6.23
N LYS A 158 5.09 5.39 7.16
CA LYS A 158 3.71 4.90 7.22
C LYS A 158 3.11 5.47 8.48
N PRO A 159 2.20 6.45 8.39
CA PRO A 159 1.51 6.90 9.59
C PRO A 159 0.79 5.68 10.17
N PRO A 160 0.92 5.42 11.48
CA PRO A 160 0.03 4.46 12.13
C PRO A 160 -1.42 4.91 11.91
N PRO A 161 -2.40 3.99 11.90
CA PRO A 161 -3.80 4.38 11.95
C PRO A 161 -3.96 5.34 13.13
N SER A 162 -4.35 6.56 12.84
CA SER A 162 -4.41 7.62 13.84
C SER A 162 -5.45 7.25 14.89
N SER A 163 -5.03 6.73 16.04
CA SER A 163 -5.78 6.96 17.27
C SER A 163 -5.49 8.41 17.63
N CYS A 164 -6.37 9.32 17.22
CA CYS A 164 -6.35 10.67 17.76
C CYS A 164 -6.70 10.55 19.24
N GLN A 165 -5.68 10.34 20.09
CA GLN A 165 -5.81 10.64 21.51
C GLN A 165 -5.88 12.16 21.59
N ASN A 166 -7.10 12.68 21.53
CA ASN A 166 -7.41 14.09 21.78
C ASN A 166 -7.28 14.37 23.28
N ASP A 167 -6.11 14.12 23.85
CA ASP A 167 -5.82 14.49 25.23
C ASP A 167 -5.48 15.98 25.27
N THR A 168 -6.38 16.76 25.85
CA THR A 168 -6.23 18.21 26.03
C THR A 168 -4.94 18.55 26.77
N GLY A 169 -4.46 17.68 27.67
CA GLY A 169 -3.19 17.86 28.36
C GLY A 169 -2.00 17.89 27.41
N PHE A 170 -1.93 16.90 26.50
CA PHE A 170 -0.89 16.82 25.47
C PHE A 170 -0.93 18.00 24.49
N LEU A 171 -2.13 18.43 24.10
CA LEU A 171 -2.29 19.61 23.22
C LEU A 171 -1.78 20.90 23.88
N ASN A 172 -2.04 21.09 25.18
CA ASN A 172 -1.48 22.21 25.92
C ASN A 172 0.05 22.14 26.04
N GLU A 173 0.60 20.95 26.25
CA GLU A 173 2.06 20.76 26.30
C GLU A 173 2.72 21.11 24.96
N LEU A 174 2.12 20.71 23.83
CA LEU A 174 2.57 21.09 22.50
C LEU A 174 2.48 22.60 22.26
N ASN A 175 1.37 23.23 22.65
CA ASN A 175 1.22 24.68 22.54
C ASN A 175 2.29 25.43 23.33
N ASN A 176 2.60 24.99 24.56
CA ASN A 176 3.69 25.55 25.34
C ASN A 176 5.06 25.31 24.69
N PHE A 177 5.28 24.10 24.15
CA PHE A 177 6.54 23.74 23.50
C PHE A 177 6.85 24.60 22.26
N PHE A 178 5.84 24.89 21.42
CA PHE A 178 6.01 25.75 20.24
C PHE A 178 5.89 27.23 20.57
N GLY A 179 5.10 27.60 21.57
CA GLY A 179 4.93 28.96 22.07
C GLY A 179 6.13 29.51 22.84
N ARG A 180 7.05 28.66 23.33
CA ARG A 180 8.27 29.12 24.04
C ARG A 180 9.16 30.08 23.24
N PHE A 181 9.06 30.07 21.91
CA PHE A 181 9.80 30.99 21.06
C PHE A 181 9.14 32.38 21.00
N GLU A 182 7.85 32.49 21.32
CA GLU A 182 7.11 33.74 21.47
C GLU A 182 7.51 34.48 22.76
N GLU A 183 7.79 33.76 23.85
CA GLU A 183 8.24 34.36 25.13
C GLU A 183 9.58 35.12 25.01
N LEU A 184 10.45 34.69 24.09
CA LEU A 184 11.71 35.37 23.78
C LEU A 184 11.56 36.47 22.72
N ASN A 185 10.41 36.55 22.05
CA ASN A 185 10.08 37.61 21.11
C ASN A 185 9.54 38.83 21.88
N SER A 186 10.43 39.63 22.46
CA SER A 186 10.07 40.96 23.00
C SER A 186 9.76 41.99 21.91
N ASN A 187 9.69 41.58 20.63
CA ASN A 187 9.24 42.46 19.56
C ASN A 187 7.72 42.60 19.65
N PRO A 188 7.17 43.79 20.02
CA PRO A 188 5.75 44.00 19.91
C PRO A 188 5.35 43.70 18.47
N ALA A 189 4.29 42.90 18.28
CA ALA A 189 3.72 42.62 16.97
C ALA A 189 3.48 43.95 16.25
N ARG A 190 4.41 44.35 15.37
CA ARG A 190 4.25 45.53 14.54
C ARG A 190 3.11 45.19 13.60
N LYS A 191 1.91 45.69 13.91
CA LYS A 191 0.86 45.82 12.91
C LYS A 191 1.50 46.52 11.73
N ALA A 192 1.52 45.85 10.56
CA ALA A 192 1.95 46.49 9.34
C ALA A 192 1.20 47.81 9.22
N THR A 193 1.93 48.91 9.12
CA THR A 193 1.35 50.23 8.87
C THR A 193 0.58 50.10 7.57
N ARG A 194 -0.75 50.20 7.62
CA ARG A 194 -1.60 50.19 6.42
C ARG A 194 -1.00 51.19 5.44
N HIS A 195 -0.64 50.70 4.25
CA HIS A 195 -0.20 51.56 3.18
C HIS A 195 -1.37 52.49 2.81
N PRO A 196 -1.15 53.79 2.51
CA PRO A 196 -2.24 54.73 2.21
C PRO A 196 -3.15 54.32 1.05
N ASP A 197 -2.71 53.34 0.25
CA ASP A 197 -3.38 52.83 -0.94
C ASP A 197 -4.16 51.51 -0.73
N GLU A 198 -4.13 50.94 0.48
CA GLU A 198 -4.99 49.80 0.81
C GLU A 198 -6.40 50.29 1.15
N GLN A 199 -7.23 50.47 0.12
CA GLN A 199 -8.67 50.60 0.32
C GLN A 199 -9.17 49.38 1.11
N ALA A 200 -9.78 49.64 2.27
CA ALA A 200 -10.45 48.61 3.04
C ALA A 200 -11.41 47.85 2.11
N LEU A 201 -11.30 46.52 2.08
CA LEU A 201 -12.19 45.63 1.33
C LEU A 201 -13.64 46.00 1.62
N ARG A 202 -14.25 46.76 0.71
CA ARG A 202 -15.66 47.14 0.77
C ARG A 202 -16.45 46.00 0.17
N LEU A 203 -16.95 45.12 1.03
CA LEU A 203 -17.93 44.12 0.63
C LEU A 203 -19.25 44.82 0.29
N GLU A 204 -19.61 44.83 -0.98
CA GLU A 204 -20.93 45.29 -1.40
C GLU A 204 -21.97 44.19 -1.15
N THR A 205 -23.08 44.54 -0.50
CA THR A 205 -24.14 43.58 -0.14
C THR A 205 -24.75 42.88 -1.35
N SER A 206 -24.77 43.54 -2.52
CA SER A 206 -25.21 42.99 -3.80
C SER A 206 -24.29 41.85 -4.29
N ALA A 207 -22.98 42.02 -4.16
CA ALA A 207 -21.96 41.04 -4.54
C ALA A 207 -22.04 39.79 -3.66
N VAL A 208 -22.20 39.98 -2.34
CA VAL A 208 -22.39 38.88 -1.37
C VAL A 208 -23.65 38.08 -1.70
N ARG A 209 -24.76 38.76 -1.96
CA ARG A 209 -26.04 38.10 -2.30
C ARG A 209 -25.95 37.30 -3.60
N LYS A 210 -25.18 37.77 -4.58
CA LYS A 210 -24.94 37.07 -5.85
C LYS A 210 -24.13 35.78 -5.66
N VAL A 211 -23.13 35.80 -4.78
CA VAL A 211 -22.32 34.61 -4.44
C VAL A 211 -23.15 33.60 -3.64
N LEU A 212 -23.87 34.05 -2.61
CA LEU A 212 -24.71 33.16 -1.79
C LEU A 212 -25.83 32.47 -2.58
N ARG A 213 -26.38 33.11 -3.61
CA ARG A 213 -27.36 32.48 -4.51
C ARG A 213 -26.79 31.31 -5.32
N LYS A 214 -25.47 31.22 -5.51
CA LYS A 214 -24.81 30.12 -6.22
C LYS A 214 -24.56 28.89 -5.32
N VAL A 215 -24.67 29.07 -4.00
CA VAL A 215 -24.47 28.00 -3.03
C VAL A 215 -25.65 27.03 -3.09
N ASN A 216 -25.36 25.74 -3.29
CA ASN A 216 -26.39 24.72 -3.37
C ASN A 216 -26.78 24.23 -1.96
N ALA A 217 -27.97 24.64 -1.49
CA ALA A 217 -28.50 24.28 -0.16
C ALA A 217 -28.74 22.78 0.06
N ARG A 218 -28.66 21.93 -0.99
CA ARG A 218 -28.85 20.48 -0.90
C ARG A 218 -27.55 19.68 -0.69
N LYS A 219 -26.37 20.33 -0.67
CA LYS A 219 -25.09 19.68 -0.34
C LYS A 219 -24.83 19.72 1.16
N ALA A 220 -24.23 18.66 1.70
CA ALA A 220 -23.76 18.63 3.08
C ALA A 220 -22.71 19.73 3.33
N ALA A 221 -22.81 20.40 4.48
CA ALA A 221 -21.86 21.43 4.88
C ALA A 221 -20.53 20.80 5.35
N GLY A 222 -19.41 21.49 5.07
CA GLY A 222 -18.11 21.10 5.60
C GLY A 222 -18.00 21.31 7.12
N PRO A 223 -16.84 21.02 7.73
CA PRO A 223 -16.62 21.17 9.18
C PRO A 223 -16.87 22.60 9.70
N ASP A 224 -16.80 23.61 8.83
CA ASP A 224 -17.08 25.01 9.15
C ASP A 224 -18.56 25.41 8.92
N ASN A 225 -19.46 24.44 8.71
CA ASN A 225 -20.90 24.63 8.44
C ASN A 225 -21.27 25.45 7.19
N ILE A 226 -20.35 25.61 6.23
CA ILE A 226 -20.60 26.31 4.96
C ILE A 226 -20.73 25.29 3.80
N PRO A 227 -21.78 25.36 2.96
CA PRO A 227 -21.91 24.47 1.80
C PRO A 227 -20.92 24.86 0.68
N ALA A 228 -20.31 23.86 0.04
CA ALA A 228 -19.29 24.09 -0.99
C ALA A 228 -19.83 24.81 -2.25
N ASP A 229 -19.09 25.82 -2.72
CA ASP A 229 -19.37 26.57 -3.95
C ASP A 229 -19.07 25.73 -5.21
N ASN A 230 -19.87 25.89 -6.26
CA ASN A 230 -19.77 25.12 -7.52
C ASN A 230 -18.90 25.83 -8.58
N SER A 231 -17.97 26.68 -8.18
CA SER A 231 -17.21 27.57 -9.08
C SER A 231 -15.85 27.03 -9.52
N ILE A 232 -15.70 25.70 -9.65
CA ILE A 232 -14.57 25.08 -10.38
C ILE A 232 -15.10 23.92 -11.24
N SER A 233 -15.32 24.19 -12.52
CA SER A 233 -15.29 23.25 -13.64
C SER A 233 -14.70 24.00 -14.83
#